data_AF-A0A6L9EWE6-F1
#
_entry.id   AF-A0A6L9EWE6-F1
#
_cell.length_a   1.000
_cell.length_b   1.000
_cell.length_c   1.000
_cell.angle_alpha   90.00
_cell.angle_beta   90.00
_cell.angle_gamma   90.00
#
_symmetry.space_group_name_H-M   'P 1'
#
loop_
_entity.id
_entity.type
_entity.pdbx_description
1 polymer ?
#
loop_
_entity_poly.entity_id
_entity_poly.type
_entity_poly.pdbx_seq_one_letter_code
_entity_poly.pdbx_strand_id
1 'polypeptide(L)' 'MEKINLDTLDVRVYGKSQLMINEGQIDKQYFRTFKERKIDMRNIKNDFIKIISFGDSVFKLYV' A
#
# COMPACT_ATOMS: atom_id res chain seq x y z
N MET A 1 4.02 10.04 17.68
CA MET A 1 3.83 9.58 16.29
C MET A 1 2.65 8.64 16.28
N GLU A 2 1.73 8.79 15.33
CA GLU A 2 0.52 7.99 15.26
C GLU A 2 0.81 6.71 14.46
N LYS A 3 0.50 5.56 15.06
CA LYS A 3 0.64 4.24 14.45
C LYS A 3 -0.71 3.77 13.93
N ILE A 4 -0.69 3.11 12.78
CA ILE A 4 -1.90 2.46 12.25
C ILE A 4 -1.88 0.98 12.58
N ASN A 5 -2.98 0.48 13.13
CA ASN A 5 -3.21 -0.95 13.35
C ASN A 5 -4.54 -1.31 12.70
N LEU A 6 -4.51 -2.14 11.66
CA LEU A 6 -5.69 -2.55 10.91
C LEU A 6 -5.62 -4.03 10.57
N ASP A 7 -6.75 -4.71 10.64
CA ASP A 7 -6.84 -6.08 10.13
C ASP A 7 -6.75 -6.10 8.59
N THR A 8 -7.29 -5.08 7.92
CA THR A 8 -7.34 -5.02 6.45
C THR A 8 -7.28 -3.59 5.91
N LEU A 9 -6.50 -3.39 4.86
CA LEU A 9 -6.45 -2.18 4.05
C LEU A 9 -6.75 -2.50 2.58
N ASP A 10 -7.83 -1.94 2.02
CA ASP A 10 -8.14 -1.95 0.57
C ASP A 10 -7.94 -0.54 0.01
N VAL A 11 -7.00 -0.40 -0.92
CA VAL A 11 -6.65 0.86 -1.55
C VAL A 11 -6.91 0.80 -3.05
N ARG A 12 -7.69 1.76 -3.54
CA ARG A 12 -7.93 1.97 -4.97
C ARG A 12 -7.44 3.35 -5.39
N VAL A 13 -6.56 3.40 -6.38
CA VAL A 13 -5.81 4.61 -6.72
C VAL A 13 -6.00 4.97 -8.20
N TYR A 14 -6.61 6.13 -8.50
CA TYR A 14 -6.96 6.62 -9.86
C TYR A 14 -6.26 7.95 -10.22
N GLY A 15 -5.73 8.12 -11.44
CA GLY A 15 -4.92 9.30 -11.84
C GLY A 15 -3.39 9.17 -11.71
N LYS A 16 -2.69 10.18 -11.15
CA LYS A 16 -1.27 10.15 -10.76
C LYS A 16 -1.18 10.56 -9.28
N SER A 17 -0.80 9.65 -8.39
CA SER A 17 -0.83 9.87 -6.93
C SER A 17 0.24 9.07 -6.19
N GLN A 18 0.44 9.46 -4.93
CA GLN A 18 1.33 8.79 -3.99
C GLN A 18 0.59 8.44 -2.71
N LEU A 19 0.82 7.24 -2.18
CA LEU A 19 0.37 6.83 -0.84
C LEU A 19 1.59 6.46 0.00
N MET A 20 1.66 6.99 1.21
CA MET A 20 2.71 6.67 2.17
C MET A 20 2.09 6.41 3.53
N ILE A 21 2.46 5.30 4.17
CA ILE A 21 2.11 5.02 5.56
C ILE A 21 3.42 4.79 6.33
N ASN A 22 3.63 5.58 7.38
CA ASN A 22 4.94 5.73 8.01
C ASN A 22 5.33 4.57 8.94
N GLU A 23 4.38 4.04 9.73
CA GLU A 23 4.62 2.94 10.66
C GLU A 23 3.30 2.30 11.12
N GLY A 24 3.33 1.00 11.43
CA GLY A 24 2.15 0.28 11.89
C GLY A 24 2.16 -1.22 11.57
N GLN A 25 1.03 -1.85 11.80
CA GLN A 25 0.75 -3.23 11.41
C GLN A 25 -0.56 -3.28 10.62
N ILE A 26 -0.53 -3.94 9.47
CA ILE A 26 -1.69 -4.21 8.64
C ILE A 26 -1.64 -5.65 8.17
N ASP A 27 -2.50 -6.51 8.70
CA ASP A 27 -2.39 -7.95 8.45
C ASP A 27 -2.62 -8.27 6.96
N LYS A 28 -3.62 -7.63 6.32
CA LYS A 28 -3.95 -7.82 4.91
C LYS A 28 -3.97 -6.53 4.12
N GLN A 29 -3.16 -6.45 3.06
CA GLN A 29 -3.09 -5.29 2.18
C GLN A 29 -3.52 -5.64 0.75
N TYR A 30 -4.51 -4.91 0.22
CA TYR A 30 -4.99 -5.04 -1.14
C TYR A 30 -4.80 -3.71 -1.88
N PHE A 31 -4.00 -3.73 -2.93
CA PHE A 31 -3.78 -2.55 -3.77
C PHE A 31 -4.35 -2.77 -5.17
N ARG A 32 -5.18 -1.82 -5.62
CA ARG A 32 -5.60 -1.72 -7.02
C ARG A 32 -5.22 -0.35 -7.57
N THR A 33 -4.28 -0.31 -8.50
CA THR A 33 -3.78 0.94 -9.10
C THR A 33 -4.12 1.02 -10.58
N PHE A 34 -4.41 2.23 -11.05
CA PHE A 34 -4.65 2.53 -12.46
C PHE A 34 -3.76 3.70 -12.88
N LYS A 35 -2.94 3.55 -13.93
CA LYS A 35 -1.89 4.49 -14.38
C LYS A 35 -0.70 4.59 -13.40
N GLU A 36 0.12 5.63 -13.56
CA GLU A 36 1.40 5.80 -12.87
C GLU A 36 1.27 6.08 -11.36
N ARG A 37 1.88 5.25 -10.50
CA ARG A 37 1.78 5.41 -9.03
C ARG A 37 3.03 5.07 -8.23
N LYS A 38 3.08 5.62 -7.00
CA LYS A 38 4.06 5.25 -5.98
C LYS A 38 3.36 4.95 -4.65
N ILE A 39 3.57 3.75 -4.11
CA ILE A 39 3.06 3.34 -2.79
C ILE A 39 4.28 2.99 -1.93
N ASP A 40 4.38 3.60 -0.73
CA ASP A 40 5.48 3.37 0.21
C ASP A 40 4.94 2.96 1.59
N MET A 41 5.16 1.69 1.94
CA MET A 41 4.69 1.04 3.16
C MET A 41 5.79 0.12 3.74
N ARG A 42 7.06 0.51 3.56
CA ARG A 42 8.24 -0.27 4.01
C ARG A 42 8.34 -0.49 5.51
N ASN A 43 7.61 0.27 6.30
CA ASN A 43 7.62 0.20 7.75
C ASN A 43 6.31 -0.36 8.32
N ILE A 44 5.50 -1.01 7.48
CA ILE A 44 4.23 -1.62 7.86
C ILE A 44 4.40 -3.12 7.89
N LYS A 45 4.33 -3.72 9.08
CA LYS A 45 4.31 -5.18 9.21
C LYS A 45 3.01 -5.73 8.61
N ASN A 46 3.09 -6.84 7.90
CA ASN A 46 1.93 -7.48 7.30
C ASN A 46 2.15 -8.97 7.11
N ASP A 47 1.05 -9.71 7.02
CA ASP A 47 1.07 -11.15 6.74
C ASP A 47 0.74 -11.44 5.29
N PHE A 48 -0.04 -10.56 4.63
CA PHE A 48 -0.50 -10.77 3.26
C PHE A 48 -0.56 -9.48 2.45
N ILE A 49 -0.05 -9.55 1.22
CA ILE A 49 -0.14 -8.49 0.23
C ILE A 49 -0.71 -9.05 -1.08
N LYS A 50 -1.68 -8.34 -1.65
CA LYS A 50 -2.14 -8.54 -3.03
C LYS A 50 -2.11 -7.24 -3.80
N ILE A 51 -1.48 -7.27 -4.98
CA ILE A 51 -1.33 -6.11 -5.86
C ILE A 51 -1.97 -6.42 -7.21
N ILE A 52 -2.81 -5.52 -7.69
CA ILE A 52 -3.33 -5.48 -9.05
C ILE A 52 -3.01 -4.10 -9.62
N SER A 53 -2.06 -4.01 -10.55
CA SER A 53 -1.63 -2.75 -11.17
C SER A 53 -1.95 -2.74 -12.65
N PHE A 54 -2.60 -1.68 -13.11
CA PHE A 54 -2.81 -1.39 -14.51
C PHE A 54 -1.97 -0.15 -14.89
N GLY A 55 -0.84 -0.35 -15.57
CA GLY A 55 0.14 0.70 -15.89
C GLY A 55 1.33 0.73 -14.91
N ASP A 56 2.16 1.77 -15.00
CA ASP A 56 3.47 1.82 -14.34
C ASP A 56 3.41 2.23 -12.86
N SER A 57 3.36 1.25 -11.96
CA SER A 57 3.34 1.52 -10.51
C SER A 57 4.59 1.01 -9.81
N VAL A 58 5.08 1.80 -8.85
CA VAL A 58 6.19 1.44 -7.96
C VAL A 58 5.64 1.18 -6.57
N PHE A 59 5.94 0.02 -6.00
CA PHE A 59 5.56 -0.37 -4.66
C PHE A 59 6.83 -0.61 -3.84
N LYS A 60 6.95 0.08 -2.70
CA LYS A 60 7.97 -0.18 -1.69
C LYS A 60 7.27 -0.74 -0.47
N LEU A 61 7.38 -2.04 -0.27
CA LEU A 61 6.62 -2.78 0.75
C LEU A 61 7.57 -3.41 1.75
N TYR A 62 7.05 -3.71 2.93
CA TYR A 62 7.73 -4.56 3.90
C TYR A 62 7.58 -6.01 3.42
N VAL A 63 8.71 -6.70 3.19
CA VAL A 63 8.77 -8.09 2.71
C VAL A 63 9.69 -8.86 3.63
#